data_AF-M9SFJ2-F1
#
_entry.id   AF-M9SFJ2-F1
#
_cell.length_a   1.000
_cell.length_b   1.000
_cell.length_c   1.000
_cell.angle_alpha   90.00
_cell.angle_beta   90.00
_cell.angle_gamma   90.00
#
_symmetry.space_group_name_H-M   'P 1'
#
loop_
_entity.id
_entity.type
_entity.pdbx_description
1 polymer ?
#
loop_
_entity_poly.entity_id
_entity_poly.type
_entity_poly.pdbx_seq_one_letter_code
_entity_poly.pdbx_strand_id
1 'polypeptide(L)'
;MKSWEFTKIEGNKIKIDNWLSDTMGLVDGGCIYSTLFKYPDNGPKRYELILSMYPQENFRTLAQVTVWAEDVPGSTVQSAKFLTDQEIRILNSVSLTGISDTTIIWNILADLNFAGEGELIKERFEQLKDAGDPSVDKIKYVSIKPANIGRIFREKNDTGSLKTELRHGAPVTYENGCFDLSKEYGDILNDVDGQEVMITLDPGSWLVSVVFFKPDTDLIKINMNVPDCMGSIDTALKMLAEAGINLISVFTKVMISYQTMDIEVVADRKASKMTVEEIGKKLPEYFSKLNGVYELKGVERL
;
A
#
# COMPACT_ATOMS: atom_id res chain seq x y z
N MET A 1 -3.02 -10.38 -1.52
CA MET A 1 -3.87 -9.54 -2.40
C MET A 1 -2.90 -8.80 -3.32
N LYS A 2 -3.15 -8.72 -4.63
CA LYS A 2 -2.34 -7.85 -5.50
C LYS A 2 -2.48 -6.44 -4.95
N SER A 3 -1.41 -5.70 -4.75
CA SER A 3 -1.45 -4.36 -4.15
C SER A 3 -0.86 -3.29 -5.05
N TRP A 4 -0.78 -3.58 -6.35
CA TRP A 4 -0.12 -2.74 -7.33
C TRP A 4 -0.61 -2.99 -8.76
N GLU A 5 -0.41 -2.03 -9.65
CA GLU A 5 -0.61 -2.15 -11.09
C GLU A 5 0.31 -1.22 -11.90
N PHE A 6 0.39 -1.43 -13.21
CA PHE A 6 0.89 -0.43 -14.16
C PHE A 6 -0.29 0.17 -14.90
N THR A 7 -0.19 1.48 -15.12
CA THR A 7 -1.11 2.20 -16.00
C THR A 7 -0.31 3.19 -16.82
N LYS A 8 -0.79 3.44 -18.03
CA LYS A 8 -0.21 4.43 -18.93
C LYS A 8 -0.88 5.77 -18.70
N ILE A 9 -0.09 6.83 -18.63
CA ILE A 9 -0.63 8.19 -18.57
C ILE A 9 -1.16 8.58 -19.94
N GLU A 10 -2.37 9.10 -19.97
CA GLU A 10 -3.03 9.62 -21.18
C GLU A 10 -3.16 11.14 -21.08
N GLY A 11 -2.30 11.86 -21.81
CA GLY A 11 -2.14 13.31 -21.70
C GLY A 11 -1.61 13.69 -20.32
N ASN A 12 -2.51 14.12 -19.43
CA ASN A 12 -2.21 14.48 -18.04
C ASN A 12 -3.05 13.69 -17.04
N LYS A 13 -3.68 12.59 -17.47
CA LYS A 13 -4.60 11.82 -16.64
C LYS A 13 -4.00 10.48 -16.27
N ILE A 14 -4.09 10.15 -14.99
CA ILE A 14 -3.77 8.83 -14.46
C ILE A 14 -5.10 8.11 -14.27
N LYS A 15 -5.32 7.05 -15.04
CA LYS A 15 -6.45 6.16 -14.84
C LYS A 15 -6.12 5.18 -13.73
N ILE A 16 -6.98 5.10 -12.72
CA ILE A 16 -6.86 4.15 -11.60
C ILE A 16 -7.92 3.07 -11.82
N ASP A 17 -7.53 1.80 -11.79
CA ASP A 17 -8.47 0.70 -12.01
C ASP A 17 -9.61 0.69 -10.97
N ASN A 18 -10.79 0.25 -11.38
CA ASN A 18 -12.01 0.26 -10.57
C ASN A 18 -11.83 -0.51 -9.26
N TRP A 19 -11.14 -1.65 -9.31
CA TRP A 19 -10.88 -2.44 -8.11
C TRP A 19 -10.02 -1.67 -7.09
N LEU A 20 -9.01 -0.90 -7.55
CA LEU A 20 -8.19 -0.07 -6.69
C LEU A 20 -9.00 1.12 -6.15
N SER A 21 -9.74 1.80 -7.03
CA SER A 21 -10.54 2.96 -6.62
C SER A 21 -11.58 2.55 -5.57
N ASP A 22 -12.27 1.43 -5.77
CA ASP A 22 -13.26 0.90 -4.83
C ASP A 22 -12.63 0.53 -3.49
N THR A 23 -11.47 -0.15 -3.51
CA THR A 23 -10.75 -0.56 -2.30
C THR A 23 -10.32 0.65 -1.47
N MET A 24 -10.00 1.76 -2.14
CA MET A 24 -9.43 2.95 -1.52
C MET A 24 -10.46 4.04 -1.25
N GLY A 25 -11.71 3.85 -1.68
CA GLY A 25 -12.78 4.84 -1.56
C GLY A 25 -12.60 6.05 -2.50
N LEU A 26 -11.89 5.90 -3.60
CA LEU A 26 -11.81 6.91 -4.66
C LEU A 26 -13.08 6.84 -5.50
N VAL A 27 -14.02 7.75 -5.26
CA VAL A 27 -15.32 7.78 -5.94
C VAL A 27 -15.39 8.99 -6.87
N ASP A 28 -15.99 8.80 -8.05
CA ASP A 28 -16.24 9.90 -8.99
C ASP A 28 -17.04 11.04 -8.33
N GLY A 29 -16.57 12.27 -8.54
CA GLY A 29 -17.05 13.48 -7.85
C GLY A 29 -16.41 13.72 -6.48
N GLY A 30 -15.64 12.78 -5.95
CA GLY A 30 -14.87 12.92 -4.73
C GLY A 30 -13.66 13.85 -4.89
N CYS A 31 -13.22 14.47 -3.80
CA CYS A 31 -12.00 15.28 -3.78
C CYS A 31 -10.80 14.43 -3.36
N ILE A 32 -9.75 14.43 -4.16
CA ILE A 32 -8.48 13.77 -3.88
C ILE A 32 -7.44 14.81 -3.51
N TYR A 33 -6.87 14.66 -2.32
CA TYR A 33 -5.70 15.38 -1.86
C TYR A 33 -4.45 14.69 -2.37
N SER A 34 -3.42 15.47 -2.68
CA SER A 34 -2.21 14.89 -3.25
C SER A 34 -0.93 15.60 -2.83
N THR A 35 0.17 14.85 -2.83
CA THR A 35 1.49 15.39 -2.53
C THR A 35 2.52 14.75 -3.44
N LEU A 36 3.28 15.60 -4.14
CA LEU A 36 4.33 15.18 -5.05
C LEU A 36 5.69 15.20 -4.35
N PHE A 37 6.42 14.11 -4.51
CA PHE A 37 7.78 13.95 -4.04
C PHE A 37 8.73 13.68 -5.20
N LYS A 38 9.97 14.17 -5.07
CA LYS A 38 11.08 13.85 -5.96
C LYS A 38 12.00 12.83 -5.34
N TYR A 39 12.27 11.76 -6.07
CA TYR A 39 13.30 10.81 -5.68
C TYR A 39 14.70 11.38 -5.93
N PRO A 40 15.71 10.90 -5.18
CA PRO A 40 17.12 11.19 -5.46
C PRO A 40 17.53 10.86 -6.91
N ASP A 41 18.62 11.47 -7.36
CA ASP A 41 19.14 11.27 -8.71
C ASP A 41 19.63 9.84 -8.96
N ASN A 42 19.98 9.10 -7.91
CA ASN A 42 20.32 7.68 -8.00
C ASN A 42 19.06 6.78 -8.02
N GLY A 43 19.12 5.71 -8.82
CA GLY A 43 18.04 4.71 -8.94
C GLY A 43 17.00 5.01 -10.04
N PRO A 44 16.00 4.14 -10.23
CA PRO A 44 15.09 4.19 -11.39
C PRO A 44 13.91 5.15 -11.22
N LYS A 45 13.54 5.50 -9.98
CA LYS A 45 12.37 6.32 -9.69
C LYS A 45 12.70 7.81 -9.84
N ARG A 46 11.78 8.58 -10.40
CA ARG A 46 11.89 10.04 -10.62
C ARG A 46 11.00 10.81 -9.65
N TYR A 47 9.71 10.47 -9.62
CA TYR A 47 8.74 11.10 -8.73
C TYR A 47 7.83 10.08 -8.07
N GLU A 48 7.21 10.47 -6.97
CA GLU A 48 6.10 9.75 -6.34
C GLU A 48 4.98 10.74 -6.03
N LEU A 49 3.79 10.45 -6.52
CA LEU A 49 2.59 11.19 -6.16
C LEU A 49 1.79 10.34 -5.17
N ILE A 50 1.57 10.87 -3.98
CA ILE A 50 0.69 10.24 -2.98
C ILE A 50 -0.68 10.86 -3.11
N LEU A 51 -1.70 10.03 -3.25
CA LEU A 51 -3.11 10.40 -3.32
C LEU A 51 -3.83 9.92 -2.05
N SER A 52 -4.70 10.78 -1.52
CA SER A 52 -5.50 10.52 -0.32
C SER A 52 -6.90 11.12 -0.46
N MET A 53 -7.88 10.49 0.19
CA MET A 53 -9.21 11.09 0.39
C MET A 53 -9.24 12.08 1.57
N TYR A 54 -8.14 12.21 2.30
CA TYR A 54 -8.04 13.04 3.51
C TYR A 54 -6.98 14.13 3.33
N PRO A 55 -7.20 15.33 3.90
CA PRO A 55 -6.18 16.36 3.96
C PRO A 55 -4.92 15.87 4.67
N GLN A 56 -3.75 16.27 4.16
CA GLN A 56 -2.45 15.93 4.77
C GLN A 56 -2.32 16.48 6.19
N GLU A 57 -2.97 17.61 6.47
CA GLU A 57 -3.03 18.26 7.79
C GLU A 57 -3.52 17.30 8.88
N ASN A 58 -4.44 16.39 8.53
CA ASN A 58 -5.05 15.44 9.46
C ASN A 58 -4.19 14.18 9.64
N PHE A 59 -3.12 13.97 8.86
CA PHE A 59 -2.34 12.72 8.91
C PHE A 59 -1.70 12.44 10.30
N ARG A 60 -1.54 13.47 11.13
CA ARG A 60 -1.02 13.34 12.50
C ARG A 60 -2.07 12.85 13.51
N THR A 61 -3.34 13.05 13.21
CA THR A 61 -4.48 12.66 14.05
C THR A 61 -5.17 11.39 13.56
N LEU A 62 -4.84 10.92 12.35
CA LEU A 62 -5.35 9.65 11.84
C LEU A 62 -4.90 8.47 12.69
N ALA A 63 -5.82 7.56 12.98
CA ALA A 63 -5.60 6.35 13.75
C ALA A 63 -6.29 5.14 13.13
N GLN A 64 -5.64 3.98 13.25
CA GLN A 64 -6.26 2.68 13.05
C GLN A 64 -6.96 2.26 14.35
N VAL A 65 -8.28 2.19 14.30
CA VAL A 65 -9.12 1.66 15.36
C VAL A 65 -9.57 0.26 14.96
N THR A 66 -9.29 -0.73 15.79
CA THR A 66 -9.83 -2.09 15.63
C THR A 66 -10.72 -2.40 16.83
N VAL A 67 -11.95 -2.81 16.54
CA VAL A 67 -12.93 -3.25 17.56
C VAL A 67 -13.15 -4.75 17.39
N TRP A 68 -12.99 -5.49 18.48
CA TRP A 68 -13.35 -6.90 18.57
C TRP A 68 -14.63 -7.00 19.38
N ALA A 69 -15.72 -7.40 18.75
CA ALA A 69 -17.03 -7.53 19.38
C ALA A 69 -17.54 -8.97 19.30
N GLU A 70 -18.45 -9.35 20.20
CA GLU A 70 -19.15 -10.63 20.12
C GLU A 70 -19.96 -10.74 18.84
N ASP A 71 -20.04 -11.94 18.26
CA ASP A 71 -20.91 -12.20 17.10
C ASP A 71 -22.35 -12.46 17.56
N VAL A 72 -23.00 -11.41 18.07
CA VAL A 72 -24.39 -11.46 18.57
C VAL A 72 -25.16 -10.19 18.17
N PRO A 73 -26.51 -10.23 18.15
CA PRO A 73 -27.31 -9.07 17.81
C PRO A 73 -26.98 -7.83 18.66
N GLY A 74 -26.75 -6.71 17.97
CA GLY A 74 -26.48 -5.41 18.57
C GLY A 74 -25.01 -5.12 18.90
N SER A 75 -24.07 -6.06 18.69
CA SER A 75 -22.65 -5.82 18.94
C SER A 75 -22.05 -4.70 18.10
N THR A 76 -22.35 -4.67 16.80
CA THR A 76 -21.89 -3.58 15.92
C THR A 76 -22.54 -2.25 16.28
N VAL A 77 -23.81 -2.26 16.70
CA VAL A 77 -24.52 -1.04 17.13
C VAL A 77 -23.89 -0.48 18.40
N GLN A 78 -23.60 -1.35 19.38
CA GLN A 78 -22.92 -0.95 20.60
C GLN A 78 -21.50 -0.43 20.31
N SER A 79 -20.77 -1.11 19.43
CA SER A 79 -19.44 -0.66 18.99
C SER A 79 -19.50 0.73 18.36
N ALA A 80 -20.44 0.96 17.43
CA ALA A 80 -20.63 2.26 16.79
C ALA A 80 -21.05 3.35 17.80
N LYS A 81 -21.90 3.00 18.78
CA LYS A 81 -22.28 3.91 19.86
C LYS A 81 -21.09 4.27 20.74
N PHE A 82 -20.29 3.30 21.16
CA PHE A 82 -19.07 3.54 21.93
C PHE A 82 -18.14 4.50 21.17
N LEU A 83 -17.86 4.25 19.89
CA LEU A 83 -17.04 5.15 19.07
C LEU A 83 -17.62 6.56 18.98
N THR A 84 -18.95 6.68 18.84
CA THR A 84 -19.66 7.97 18.81
C THR A 84 -19.55 8.71 20.14
N ASP A 85 -19.73 7.99 21.26
CA ASP A 85 -19.64 8.55 22.61
C ASP A 85 -18.19 8.98 22.96
N GLN A 86 -17.19 8.47 22.24
CA GLN A 86 -15.79 8.90 22.30
C GLN A 86 -15.43 9.96 21.23
N GLU A 87 -16.43 10.48 20.51
CA GLU A 87 -16.27 11.48 19.45
C GLU A 87 -15.33 11.05 18.30
N ILE A 88 -15.13 9.75 18.10
CA ILE A 88 -14.27 9.20 17.05
C ILE A 88 -14.97 9.38 15.69
N ARG A 89 -14.33 10.11 14.78
CA ARG A 89 -14.81 10.28 13.41
C ARG A 89 -14.30 9.16 12.51
N ILE A 90 -15.21 8.26 12.11
CA ILE A 90 -14.91 7.19 11.15
C ILE A 90 -14.67 7.79 9.76
N LEU A 91 -13.53 7.46 9.14
CA LEU A 91 -13.14 7.93 7.82
C LEU A 91 -13.22 6.85 6.75
N ASN A 92 -12.80 5.63 7.09
CA ASN A 92 -13.00 4.43 6.30
C ASN A 92 -13.12 3.23 7.24
N SER A 93 -13.75 2.16 6.79
CA SER A 93 -13.75 0.94 7.58
C SER A 93 -13.99 -0.29 6.72
N VAL A 94 -13.42 -1.40 7.17
CA VAL A 94 -13.71 -2.72 6.62
C VAL A 94 -14.02 -3.66 7.79
N SER A 95 -15.17 -4.32 7.73
CA SER A 95 -15.51 -5.40 8.64
C SER A 95 -14.94 -6.68 8.05
N LEU A 96 -13.81 -7.15 8.58
CA LEU A 96 -13.35 -8.50 8.27
C LEU A 96 -14.10 -9.42 9.22
N THR A 97 -15.09 -10.13 8.70
CA THR A 97 -15.69 -11.27 9.39
C THR A 97 -14.56 -12.14 9.91
N GLY A 98 -14.47 -12.24 11.24
CA GLY A 98 -13.46 -13.07 11.88
C GLY A 98 -13.59 -14.48 11.31
N ILE A 99 -12.47 -15.07 10.89
CA ILE A 99 -12.47 -16.48 10.55
C ILE A 99 -12.79 -17.21 11.87
N SER A 100 -14.02 -17.74 11.96
CA SER A 100 -14.73 -18.31 13.13
C SER A 100 -15.83 -17.43 13.75
N ASP A 101 -17.04 -18.01 13.84
CA ASP A 101 -18.36 -17.45 14.20
C ASP A 101 -18.49 -16.89 15.64
N THR A 102 -17.40 -16.42 16.25
CA THR A 102 -17.37 -16.02 17.67
C THR A 102 -17.07 -14.56 17.90
N THR A 103 -16.47 -13.87 16.92
CA THR A 103 -16.00 -12.49 17.06
C THR A 103 -16.09 -11.74 15.74
N ILE A 104 -16.70 -10.56 15.79
CA ILE A 104 -16.67 -9.58 14.71
C ILE A 104 -15.43 -8.71 14.91
N ILE A 105 -14.61 -8.58 13.86
CA ILE A 105 -13.45 -7.69 13.85
C ILE A 105 -13.73 -6.54 12.89
N TRP A 106 -13.87 -5.34 13.45
CA TRP A 106 -14.11 -4.13 12.69
C TRP A 106 -12.84 -3.28 12.65
N ASN A 107 -12.22 -3.16 11.46
CA ASN A 107 -11.06 -2.32 11.24
C ASN A 107 -11.49 -0.97 10.67
N ILE A 108 -11.01 0.11 11.27
CA ILE A 108 -11.47 1.46 11.01
C ILE A 108 -10.25 2.36 10.88
N LEU A 109 -10.22 3.19 9.83
CA LEU A 109 -9.44 4.41 9.81
C LEU A 109 -10.30 5.52 10.38
N ALA A 110 -9.82 6.19 11.40
CA ALA A 110 -10.54 7.28 12.07
C ALA A 110 -9.66 8.53 12.20
N ASP A 111 -10.33 9.67 12.29
CA ASP A 111 -9.72 10.93 12.73
C ASP A 111 -9.97 11.10 14.22
N LEU A 112 -8.90 11.31 14.97
CA LEU A 112 -8.94 11.65 16.39
C LEU A 112 -8.85 13.17 16.56
N ASN A 113 -9.25 13.69 17.71
CA ASN A 113 -9.18 15.12 18.01
C ASN A 113 -7.72 15.60 18.12
N PHE A 114 -6.82 14.76 18.65
CA PHE A 114 -5.40 15.08 18.77
C PHE A 114 -4.53 13.81 18.85
N ALA A 115 -3.25 13.96 18.56
CA ALA A 115 -2.27 12.87 18.67
C ALA A 115 -2.12 12.42 20.14
N GLY A 116 -2.37 11.13 20.39
CA GLY A 116 -2.29 10.52 21.74
C GLY A 116 -3.64 10.30 22.41
N GLU A 117 -4.74 10.83 21.86
CA GLU A 117 -6.10 10.61 22.39
C GLU A 117 -6.47 9.11 22.47
N GLY A 118 -5.93 8.29 21.57
CA GLY A 118 -6.20 6.85 21.53
C GLY A 118 -5.88 6.10 22.84
N GLU A 119 -4.86 6.52 23.59
CA GLU A 119 -4.54 5.91 24.89
C GLU A 119 -5.61 6.25 25.93
N LEU A 120 -6.12 7.48 25.95
CA LEU A 120 -7.19 7.91 26.86
C LEU A 120 -8.49 7.13 26.59
N ILE A 121 -8.82 6.93 25.32
CA ILE A 121 -10.00 6.17 24.92
C ILE A 121 -9.87 4.70 25.34
N LYS A 122 -8.66 4.13 25.21
CA LYS A 122 -8.38 2.77 25.64
C LYS A 122 -8.50 2.61 27.16
N GLU A 123 -7.90 3.52 27.93
CA GLU A 123 -8.05 3.55 29.39
C GLU A 123 -9.52 3.68 29.81
N ARG A 124 -10.28 4.54 29.12
CA ARG A 124 -11.71 4.71 29.38
C ARG A 124 -12.51 3.45 29.09
N PHE A 125 -12.22 2.76 28.00
CA PHE A 125 -12.83 1.48 27.67
C PHE A 125 -12.56 0.43 28.75
N GLU A 126 -11.30 0.30 29.19
CA GLU A 126 -10.91 -0.64 30.24
C GLU A 126 -11.64 -0.35 31.56
N GLN A 127 -11.74 0.93 31.96
CA GLN A 127 -12.52 1.33 33.13
C GLN A 127 -14.00 0.93 33.05
N LEU A 128 -14.63 1.13 31.90
CA LEU A 128 -16.04 0.73 31.68
C LEU A 128 -16.18 -0.79 31.72
N LYS A 129 -15.21 -1.52 31.19
CA LYS A 129 -15.21 -2.98 31.18
C LYS A 129 -15.06 -3.56 32.58
N ASP A 130 -14.12 -3.03 33.37
CA ASP A 130 -13.89 -3.45 34.76
C ASP A 130 -15.09 -3.13 35.67
N ALA A 131 -15.80 -2.05 35.37
CA ALA A 131 -17.04 -1.68 36.06
C ALA A 131 -18.26 -2.54 35.67
N GLY A 132 -18.14 -3.38 34.63
CA GLY A 132 -19.26 -4.16 34.10
C GLY A 132 -20.33 -3.30 33.43
N ASP A 133 -19.95 -2.17 32.82
CA ASP A 133 -20.88 -1.23 32.21
C ASP A 133 -21.61 -1.85 30.99
N PRO A 134 -22.96 -1.86 30.96
CA PRO A 134 -23.72 -2.42 29.84
C PRO A 134 -23.50 -1.73 28.49
N SER A 135 -22.88 -0.55 28.45
CA SER A 135 -22.56 0.16 27.21
C SER A 135 -21.41 -0.47 26.42
N VAL A 136 -20.62 -1.37 27.03
CA VAL A 136 -19.45 -2.02 26.41
C VAL A 136 -19.41 -3.54 26.65
N ASP A 137 -20.51 -4.13 27.10
CA ASP A 137 -20.57 -5.54 27.50
C ASP A 137 -20.26 -6.51 26.34
N LYS A 138 -20.72 -6.20 25.11
CA LYS A 138 -20.49 -7.01 23.89
C LYS A 138 -19.18 -6.69 23.18
N ILE A 139 -18.45 -5.65 23.60
CA ILE A 139 -17.13 -5.32 23.06
C ILE A 139 -16.08 -6.06 23.89
N LYS A 140 -15.30 -6.93 23.23
CA LYS A 140 -14.25 -7.72 23.87
C LYS A 140 -12.98 -6.92 24.06
N TYR A 141 -12.59 -6.15 23.04
CA TYR A 141 -11.34 -5.43 23.01
C TYR A 141 -11.40 -4.26 22.01
N VAL A 142 -10.64 -3.20 22.28
CA VAL A 142 -10.44 -2.07 21.38
C VAL A 142 -8.95 -1.78 21.30
N SER A 143 -8.42 -1.64 20.09
CA SER A 143 -7.05 -1.25 19.81
C SER A 143 -7.07 0.03 19.02
N ILE A 144 -6.36 1.05 19.49
CA ILE A 144 -6.18 2.30 18.76
C ILE A 144 -4.68 2.50 18.57
N LYS A 145 -4.27 2.65 17.31
CA LYS A 145 -2.86 2.89 16.96
C LYS A 145 -2.79 4.07 16.00
N PRO A 146 -1.81 4.98 16.14
CA PRO A 146 -1.59 6.02 15.14
C PRO A 146 -1.43 5.41 13.73
N ALA A 147 -2.06 6.01 12.73
CA ALA A 147 -1.84 5.63 11.35
C ALA A 147 -0.38 5.94 10.98
N ASN A 148 0.35 4.96 10.44
CA ASN A 148 1.77 5.12 10.16
C ASN A 148 1.99 5.83 8.80
N ILE A 149 1.40 7.01 8.64
CA ILE A 149 1.47 7.83 7.42
C ILE A 149 2.70 8.73 7.44
N GLY A 150 3.12 9.20 8.63
CA GLY A 150 4.30 10.04 8.80
C GLY A 150 5.61 9.44 8.26
N ARG A 151 5.67 8.12 8.05
CA ARG A 151 6.80 7.45 7.37
C ARG A 151 7.05 7.94 5.95
N ILE A 152 6.00 8.41 5.27
CA ILE A 152 6.03 8.87 3.88
C ILE A 152 6.81 10.19 3.76
N PHE A 153 6.77 11.01 4.81
CA PHE A 153 7.31 12.38 4.88
C PHE A 153 8.64 12.46 5.63
N ARG A 154 9.32 11.32 5.86
CA ARG A 154 10.60 11.34 6.59
C ARG A 154 11.66 11.99 5.73
N GLU A 155 12.18 13.13 6.21
CA GLU A 155 13.22 13.89 5.52
C GLU A 155 14.65 13.56 5.99
N LYS A 156 14.83 12.81 7.10
CA LYS A 156 16.17 12.50 7.63
C LYS A 156 16.28 11.11 8.27
N ASN A 157 17.37 10.42 7.93
CA ASN A 157 18.09 9.45 8.76
C ASN A 157 19.57 9.48 8.32
N ASP A 158 20.49 9.14 9.24
CA ASP A 158 21.95 9.20 9.09
C ASP A 158 22.54 8.28 8.00
N THR A 159 21.71 7.57 7.22
CA THR A 159 22.11 6.51 6.28
C THR A 159 21.68 6.72 4.82
N GLY A 160 21.13 7.88 4.45
CA GLY A 160 21.08 8.31 3.05
C GLY A 160 19.74 8.25 2.30
N SER A 161 19.60 9.23 1.41
CA SER A 161 18.69 9.39 0.26
C SER A 161 17.20 9.07 0.46
N LEU A 162 16.50 9.99 1.12
CA LEU A 162 15.03 10.04 1.16
C LEU A 162 14.50 10.97 0.05
N LYS A 163 13.28 10.69 -0.43
CA LYS A 163 12.56 11.55 -1.38
C LYS A 163 12.28 12.92 -0.75
N THR A 164 12.30 13.98 -1.55
CA THR A 164 12.04 15.35 -1.11
C THR A 164 10.63 15.76 -1.50
N GLU A 165 9.86 16.33 -0.58
CA GLU A 165 8.56 16.91 -0.90
C GLU A 165 8.75 18.11 -1.84
N LEU A 166 8.03 18.12 -2.97
CA LEU A 166 8.07 19.24 -3.92
C LEU A 166 6.86 20.14 -3.79
N ARG A 167 5.68 19.55 -3.65
CA ARG A 167 4.42 20.30 -3.69
C ARG A 167 3.30 19.52 -3.03
N HIS A 168 2.58 20.20 -2.14
CA HIS A 168 1.24 19.84 -1.73
C HIS A 168 0.24 20.49 -2.70
N GLY A 169 -0.48 19.67 -3.47
CA GLY A 169 -1.44 20.16 -4.45
C GLY A 169 -2.80 20.49 -3.81
N ALA A 170 -3.52 21.46 -4.38
CA ALA A 170 -4.90 21.68 -4.01
C ALA A 170 -5.76 20.44 -4.31
N PRO A 171 -6.90 20.26 -3.61
CA PRO A 171 -7.77 19.10 -3.84
C PRO A 171 -8.29 19.07 -5.28
N VAL A 172 -8.15 17.93 -5.94
CA VAL A 172 -8.62 17.71 -7.31
C VAL A 172 -9.82 16.79 -7.30
N THR A 173 -10.89 17.18 -7.98
CA THR A 173 -12.05 16.31 -8.21
C THR A 173 -11.63 15.10 -9.06
N TYR A 174 -11.91 13.90 -8.54
CA TYR A 174 -11.77 12.65 -9.27
C TYR A 174 -12.95 12.47 -10.23
N GLU A 175 -12.67 12.27 -11.50
CA GLU A 175 -13.72 12.23 -12.53
C GLU A 175 -13.42 11.15 -13.56
N ASN A 176 -14.43 10.32 -13.86
CA ASN A 176 -14.35 9.24 -14.84
C ASN A 176 -13.20 8.26 -14.55
N GLY A 177 -12.98 7.93 -13.27
CA GLY A 177 -11.90 7.01 -12.87
C GLY A 177 -10.49 7.56 -13.08
N CYS A 178 -10.34 8.88 -13.20
CA CYS A 178 -9.07 9.53 -13.51
C CYS A 178 -8.69 10.63 -12.51
N PHE A 179 -7.41 10.67 -12.15
CA PHE A 179 -6.79 11.82 -11.49
C PHE A 179 -6.10 12.73 -12.52
N ASP A 180 -6.42 14.02 -12.50
CA ASP A 180 -5.88 15.02 -13.44
C ASP A 180 -4.66 15.74 -12.87
N LEU A 181 -3.48 15.47 -13.45
CA LEU A 181 -2.21 16.09 -13.07
C LEU A 181 -2.11 17.55 -13.49
N SER A 182 -2.85 17.98 -14.52
CA SER A 182 -2.63 19.28 -15.15
C SER A 182 -2.92 20.47 -14.22
N LYS A 183 -3.85 20.28 -13.28
CA LYS A 183 -4.26 21.32 -12.32
C LYS A 183 -3.14 21.71 -11.37
N GLU A 184 -2.49 20.72 -10.77
CA GLU A 184 -1.54 20.95 -9.67
C GLU A 184 -0.09 20.65 -10.02
N TYR A 185 0.16 19.88 -11.09
CA TYR A 185 1.49 19.35 -11.39
C TYR A 185 1.88 19.46 -12.86
N GLY A 186 1.05 20.07 -13.73
CA GLY A 186 1.31 20.16 -15.17
C GLY A 186 2.57 20.93 -15.55
N ASP A 187 3.10 21.78 -14.67
CA ASP A 187 4.37 22.48 -14.83
C ASP A 187 5.59 21.61 -14.47
N ILE A 188 5.45 20.68 -13.52
CA ILE A 188 6.52 19.78 -13.04
C ILE A 188 6.54 18.47 -13.84
N LEU A 189 5.37 17.91 -14.10
CA LEU A 189 5.12 16.64 -14.79
C LEU A 189 4.66 16.92 -16.23
N ASN A 190 5.34 17.82 -16.93
CA ASN A 190 5.00 18.21 -18.31
C ASN A 190 5.43 17.20 -19.38
N ASP A 191 6.20 16.18 -19.00
CA ASP A 191 6.87 15.22 -19.88
C ASP A 191 6.48 13.77 -19.59
N VAL A 192 5.31 13.56 -18.97
CA VAL A 192 4.85 12.24 -18.51
C VAL A 192 3.80 11.59 -19.42
N ASP A 193 3.33 12.27 -20.47
CA ASP A 193 2.36 11.71 -21.41
C ASP A 193 2.90 10.43 -22.07
N GLY A 194 2.09 9.38 -22.09
CA GLY A 194 2.44 8.08 -22.60
C GLY A 194 3.42 7.29 -21.73
N GLN A 195 3.80 7.79 -20.57
CA GLN A 195 4.68 7.08 -19.64
C GLN A 195 3.89 6.04 -18.82
N GLU A 196 4.50 4.86 -18.62
CA GLU A 196 4.02 3.87 -17.65
C GLU A 196 4.36 4.29 -16.23
N VAL A 197 3.37 4.26 -15.33
CA VAL A 197 3.54 4.50 -13.90
C VAL A 197 3.12 3.28 -13.11
N MET A 198 3.80 3.04 -11.98
CA MET A 198 3.42 1.98 -11.05
C MET A 198 2.53 2.57 -9.98
N ILE A 199 1.30 2.06 -9.87
CA ILE A 199 0.38 2.39 -8.79
C ILE A 199 0.52 1.33 -7.70
N THR A 200 0.58 1.75 -6.44
CA THR A 200 0.62 0.85 -5.28
C THR A 200 -0.35 1.32 -4.20
N LEU A 201 -0.95 0.37 -3.50
CA LEU A 201 -1.84 0.65 -2.37
C LEU A 201 -1.11 0.49 -1.04
N ASP A 202 -1.44 1.37 -0.11
CA ASP A 202 -1.24 1.15 1.32
C ASP A 202 -2.59 0.95 2.01
N PRO A 203 -3.10 -0.30 2.10
CA PRO A 203 -4.39 -0.58 2.73
C PRO A 203 -4.46 -0.17 4.20
N GLY A 204 -3.32 -0.09 4.90
CA GLY A 204 -3.29 0.34 6.29
C GLY A 204 -3.54 1.84 6.45
N SER A 205 -3.17 2.63 5.44
CA SER A 205 -3.28 4.08 5.49
C SER A 205 -4.38 4.63 4.58
N TRP A 206 -5.03 3.77 3.78
CA TRP A 206 -5.92 4.17 2.69
C TRP A 206 -5.29 5.25 1.78
N LEU A 207 -4.02 5.04 1.42
CA LEU A 207 -3.28 5.88 0.47
C LEU A 207 -2.96 5.13 -0.82
N VAL A 208 -2.96 5.87 -1.93
CA VAL A 208 -2.49 5.40 -3.23
C VAL A 208 -1.18 6.10 -3.55
N SER A 209 -0.16 5.33 -3.92
CA SER A 209 1.13 5.86 -4.40
C SER A 209 1.25 5.61 -5.89
N VAL A 210 1.54 6.66 -6.65
CA VAL A 210 1.83 6.62 -8.09
C VAL A 210 3.30 6.95 -8.31
N VAL A 211 4.07 5.98 -8.79
CA VAL A 211 5.51 6.10 -9.00
C VAL A 211 5.81 6.35 -10.48
N PHE A 212 6.49 7.47 -10.73
CA PHE A 212 6.99 7.85 -12.04
C PHE A 212 8.46 7.43 -12.15
N PHE A 213 8.80 6.72 -13.22
CA PHE A 213 10.17 6.26 -13.47
C PHE A 213 10.97 7.26 -14.28
N LYS A 214 12.29 7.09 -14.33
CA LYS A 214 13.16 7.88 -15.23
C LYS A 214 12.98 7.38 -16.67
N PRO A 215 13.06 8.24 -17.70
CA PRO A 215 12.81 7.84 -19.10
C PRO A 215 13.71 6.70 -19.62
N ASP A 216 14.89 6.53 -19.02
CA ASP A 216 15.87 5.52 -19.39
C ASP A 216 15.81 4.27 -18.51
N THR A 217 14.77 4.13 -17.68
CA THR A 217 14.50 2.92 -16.90
C THR A 217 14.03 1.82 -17.83
N ASP A 218 14.52 0.59 -17.61
CA ASP A 218 14.14 -0.56 -18.42
C ASP A 218 13.39 -1.57 -17.55
N LEU A 219 12.08 -1.37 -17.45
CA LEU A 219 11.24 -2.12 -16.54
C LEU A 219 10.94 -3.53 -17.07
N ILE A 220 11.07 -4.50 -16.17
CA ILE A 220 10.67 -5.88 -16.42
C ILE A 220 9.84 -6.39 -15.26
N LYS A 221 8.93 -7.30 -15.57
CA LYS A 221 8.18 -8.10 -14.62
C LYS A 221 8.65 -9.54 -14.69
N ILE A 222 8.92 -10.15 -13.53
CA ILE A 222 9.33 -11.55 -13.41
C ILE A 222 8.39 -12.24 -12.43
N ASN A 223 7.77 -13.33 -12.87
CA ASN A 223 6.93 -14.18 -12.04
C ASN A 223 7.60 -15.54 -11.87
N MET A 224 7.68 -16.04 -10.65
CA MET A 224 8.30 -17.32 -10.34
C MET A 224 7.61 -18.00 -9.16
N ASN A 225 7.57 -19.33 -9.18
CA ASN A 225 7.28 -20.12 -8.00
C ASN A 225 8.58 -20.54 -7.34
N VAL A 226 8.60 -20.51 -6.02
CA VAL A 226 9.70 -21.01 -5.18
C VAL A 226 9.14 -21.90 -4.07
N PRO A 227 9.98 -22.69 -3.38
CA PRO A 227 9.54 -23.40 -2.19
C PRO A 227 9.12 -22.45 -1.08
N ASP A 228 8.07 -22.80 -0.33
CA ASP A 228 7.70 -22.08 0.90
C ASP A 228 8.57 -22.56 2.06
N CYS A 229 9.86 -22.19 2.03
CA CYS A 229 10.80 -22.47 3.11
C CYS A 229 11.85 -21.36 3.28
N MET A 230 12.58 -21.42 4.39
CA MET A 230 13.60 -20.43 4.71
C MET A 230 14.69 -20.39 3.64
N GLY A 231 15.03 -19.18 3.17
CA GLY A 231 16.10 -18.96 2.19
C GLY A 231 15.68 -19.10 0.72
N SER A 232 14.45 -19.51 0.42
CA SER A 232 14.00 -19.64 -0.98
C SER A 232 13.92 -18.32 -1.72
N ILE A 233 13.45 -17.25 -1.06
CA ILE A 233 13.43 -15.89 -1.64
C ILE A 233 14.86 -15.42 -1.93
N ASP A 234 15.77 -15.57 -0.96
CA ASP A 234 17.19 -15.20 -1.12
C ASP A 234 17.82 -15.93 -2.31
N THR A 235 17.66 -17.25 -2.35
CA THR A 235 18.19 -18.09 -3.43
C THR A 235 17.63 -17.68 -4.79
N ALA A 236 16.32 -17.45 -4.89
CA ALA A 236 15.69 -17.11 -6.16
C ALA A 236 16.09 -15.72 -6.68
N LEU A 237 16.23 -14.74 -5.79
CA LEU A 237 16.55 -13.36 -6.16
C LEU A 237 18.06 -13.12 -6.33
N LYS A 238 18.91 -13.98 -5.78
CA LYS A 238 20.38 -13.86 -5.86
C LYS A 238 20.90 -13.78 -7.29
N MET A 239 20.37 -14.59 -8.20
CA MET A 239 20.79 -14.56 -9.61
C MET A 239 20.47 -13.21 -10.27
N LEU A 240 19.30 -12.63 -9.97
CA LEU A 240 18.92 -11.31 -10.49
C LEU A 240 19.87 -10.22 -9.96
N ALA A 241 20.21 -10.28 -8.67
CA ALA A 241 21.15 -9.36 -8.06
C ALA A 241 22.56 -9.50 -8.68
N GLU A 242 23.06 -10.72 -8.87
CA GLU A 242 24.34 -11.00 -9.53
C GLU A 242 24.36 -10.55 -11.00
N ALA A 243 23.19 -10.58 -11.66
CA ALA A 243 23.01 -10.05 -13.02
C ALA A 243 22.93 -8.52 -13.07
N GLY A 244 22.99 -7.82 -11.93
CA GLY A 244 22.88 -6.36 -11.86
C GLY A 244 21.47 -5.83 -12.13
N ILE A 245 20.44 -6.67 -11.94
CA ILE A 245 19.04 -6.27 -12.06
C ILE A 245 18.60 -5.64 -10.75
N ASN A 246 18.15 -4.39 -10.81
CA ASN A 246 17.74 -3.64 -9.62
C ASN A 246 16.27 -3.91 -9.29
N LEU A 247 15.99 -4.54 -8.15
CA LEU A 247 14.62 -4.86 -7.73
C LEU A 247 13.91 -3.59 -7.25
N ILE A 248 12.74 -3.30 -7.81
CA ILE A 248 11.92 -2.13 -7.45
C ILE A 248 10.84 -2.53 -6.45
N SER A 249 10.18 -3.66 -6.70
CA SER A 249 9.15 -4.21 -5.82
C SER A 249 9.14 -5.72 -5.90
N VAL A 250 8.87 -6.36 -4.75
CA VAL A 250 8.77 -7.82 -4.63
C VAL A 250 7.49 -8.13 -3.87
N PHE A 251 6.65 -8.96 -4.48
CA PHE A 251 5.39 -9.42 -3.90
C PHE A 251 5.46 -10.92 -3.77
N THR A 252 5.08 -11.42 -2.59
CA THR A 252 5.12 -12.86 -2.31
C THR A 252 3.77 -13.33 -1.81
N LYS A 253 3.35 -14.51 -2.25
CA LYS A 253 2.12 -15.15 -1.80
C LYS A 253 2.36 -16.64 -1.60
N VAL A 254 2.18 -17.12 -0.37
CA VAL A 254 2.14 -18.57 -0.10
C VAL A 254 0.91 -19.15 -0.82
N MET A 255 1.17 -20.11 -1.72
CA MET A 255 0.13 -20.77 -2.52
C MET A 255 -0.30 -22.08 -1.86
N ILE A 256 0.67 -22.84 -1.36
CA ILE A 256 0.46 -24.07 -0.58
C ILE A 256 1.43 -24.03 0.59
N SER A 257 0.88 -24.04 1.81
CA SER A 257 1.66 -23.95 3.05
C SER A 257 2.78 -24.99 3.08
N TYR A 258 4.00 -24.53 3.37
CA TYR A 258 5.23 -25.34 3.47
C TYR A 258 5.62 -26.07 2.18
N GLN A 259 5.04 -25.69 1.03
CA GLN A 259 5.35 -26.30 -0.26
C GLN A 259 5.73 -25.26 -1.30
N THR A 260 4.85 -24.31 -1.59
CA THR A 260 5.02 -23.41 -2.74
C THR A 260 4.58 -21.99 -2.42
N MET A 261 5.42 -21.05 -2.83
CA MET A 261 5.21 -19.61 -2.77
C MET A 261 5.36 -19.02 -4.17
N ASP A 262 4.45 -18.15 -4.56
CA ASP A 262 4.54 -17.30 -5.74
C ASP A 262 5.32 -16.03 -5.38
N ILE A 263 6.25 -15.64 -6.25
CA ILE A 263 7.01 -14.39 -6.18
C ILE A 263 6.83 -13.63 -7.50
N GLU A 264 6.36 -12.41 -7.38
CA GLU A 264 6.22 -11.45 -8.47
C GLU A 264 7.16 -10.28 -8.21
N VAL A 265 8.01 -9.98 -9.19
CA VAL A 265 9.08 -8.98 -9.10
C VAL A 265 8.89 -7.95 -10.19
N VAL A 266 8.92 -6.68 -9.81
CA VAL A 266 9.12 -5.55 -10.72
C VAL A 266 10.56 -5.08 -10.56
N ALA A 267 11.31 -4.97 -11.65
CA ALA A 267 12.71 -4.61 -11.61
C ALA A 267 13.12 -3.69 -12.77
N ASP A 268 14.22 -2.97 -12.56
CA ASP A 268 14.93 -2.21 -13.59
C ASP A 268 16.17 -2.97 -14.06
N ARG A 269 16.22 -3.31 -15.35
CA ARG A 269 17.35 -4.01 -15.96
C ARG A 269 18.36 -3.09 -16.63
N LYS A 270 18.20 -1.77 -16.54
CA LYS A 270 19.07 -0.79 -17.23
C LYS A 270 20.57 -1.04 -17.03
N ALA A 271 20.98 -1.42 -15.81
CA ALA A 271 22.37 -1.72 -15.48
C ALA A 271 22.81 -3.15 -15.84
N SER A 272 21.85 -4.04 -16.13
CA SER A 272 22.12 -5.42 -16.52
C SER A 272 22.51 -5.51 -17.99
N LYS A 273 23.41 -6.44 -18.29
CA LYS A 273 23.75 -6.80 -19.67
C LYS A 273 22.81 -7.87 -20.24
N MET A 274 21.94 -8.45 -19.40
CA MET A 274 21.07 -9.54 -19.81
C MET A 274 19.81 -9.03 -20.49
N THR A 275 19.46 -9.62 -21.64
CA THR A 275 18.16 -9.37 -22.27
C THR A 275 17.04 -10.13 -21.56
N VAL A 276 15.79 -9.76 -21.82
CA VAL A 276 14.60 -10.46 -21.29
C VAL A 276 14.61 -11.94 -21.68
N GLU A 277 14.99 -12.24 -22.93
CA GLU A 277 15.08 -13.61 -23.44
C GLU A 277 16.19 -14.40 -22.75
N GLU A 278 17.32 -13.75 -22.44
CA GLU A 278 18.41 -14.39 -21.71
C GLU A 278 18.03 -14.67 -20.26
N ILE A 279 17.30 -13.76 -19.60
CA ILE A 279 16.74 -14.00 -18.26
C ILE A 279 15.79 -15.20 -18.32
N GLY A 280 14.90 -15.23 -19.32
CA GLY A 280 13.95 -16.32 -19.54
C GLY A 280 14.59 -17.69 -19.77
N LYS A 281 15.86 -17.75 -20.20
CA LYS A 281 16.61 -19.01 -20.39
C LYS A 281 17.49 -19.35 -19.19
N LYS A 282 18.27 -18.39 -18.69
CA LYS A 282 19.26 -18.62 -17.63
C LYS A 282 18.63 -18.81 -16.27
N LEU A 283 17.48 -18.18 -15.99
CA LEU A 283 16.83 -18.32 -14.69
C LEU A 283 16.28 -19.76 -14.49
N PRO A 284 15.61 -20.38 -15.47
CA PRO A 284 15.29 -21.81 -15.40
C PRO A 284 16.51 -22.73 -15.27
N GLU A 285 17.60 -22.47 -16.00
CA GLU A 285 18.85 -23.25 -15.88
C GLU A 285 19.51 -23.13 -14.50
N TYR A 286 19.37 -21.97 -13.87
CA TYR A 286 19.79 -21.75 -12.48
C TYR A 286 18.89 -22.52 -11.53
N PHE A 287 17.57 -22.39 -11.69
CA PHE A 287 16.55 -23.07 -10.87
C PHE A 287 16.62 -24.59 -10.93
N SER A 288 16.93 -25.18 -12.09
CA SER A 288 17.05 -26.63 -12.24
C SER A 288 18.19 -27.25 -11.42
N LYS A 289 19.12 -26.43 -10.92
CA LYS A 289 20.24 -26.86 -10.07
C LYS A 289 19.91 -26.77 -8.57
N LEU A 290 18.77 -26.17 -8.23
CA LEU A 290 18.33 -25.98 -6.86
C LEU A 290 17.45 -27.15 -6.41
N ASN A 291 17.48 -27.45 -5.12
CA ASN A 291 16.59 -28.44 -4.53
C ASN A 291 15.23 -27.80 -4.21
N GLY A 292 14.14 -28.37 -4.74
CA GLY A 292 12.77 -27.91 -4.51
C GLY A 292 12.09 -27.42 -5.79
N VAL A 293 10.88 -26.89 -5.65
CA VAL A 293 10.10 -26.36 -6.78
C VAL A 293 10.48 -24.90 -7.03
N TYR A 294 11.48 -24.69 -7.88
CA TYR A 294 11.81 -23.38 -8.45
C TYR A 294 11.39 -23.36 -9.91
N GLU A 295 10.46 -22.49 -10.27
CA GLU A 295 9.90 -22.45 -11.61
C GLU A 295 9.68 -21.01 -12.04
N LEU A 296 10.28 -20.61 -13.16
CA LEU A 296 9.94 -19.34 -13.79
C LEU A 296 8.58 -19.48 -14.49
N LYS A 297 7.63 -18.60 -14.14
CA LYS A 297 6.30 -18.53 -14.76
C LYS A 297 6.26 -17.58 -15.95
N GLY A 298 7.03 -16.50 -15.90
CA GLY A 298 7.10 -15.56 -17.00
C GLY A 298 8.06 -14.42 -16.74
N VAL A 299 8.61 -13.88 -17.83
CA VAL A 299 9.35 -12.61 -17.83
C VAL A 299 8.79 -11.78 -18.98
N GLU A 300 8.42 -10.54 -18.69
CA GLU A 300 7.94 -9.60 -19.69
C GLU A 300 8.55 -8.23 -19.47
N ARG A 301 8.72 -7.50 -20.58
CA ARG A 301 9.08 -6.08 -20.52
C ARG A 301 7.80 -5.28 -20.33
N LEU A 302 7.87 -4.26 -19.46
CA LEU A 302 6.79 -3.33 -19.19
C LEU A 302 6.96 -2.06 -20.02
#